data_AF-A0A965SJ52-F1
#
_entry.id   AF-A0A965SJ52-F1
#
_cell.length_a   1.000
_cell.length_b   1.000
_cell.length_c   1.000
_cell.angle_alpha   90.00
_cell.angle_beta   90.00
_cell.angle_gamma   90.00
#
_symmetry.space_group_name_H-M   'P 1'
#
loop_
_entity.id
_entity.type
_entity.pdbx_description
1 polymer ?
#
loop_
_entity_poly.entity_id
_entity_poly.type
_entity_poly.pdbx_seq_one_letter_code
_entity_poly.pdbx_strand_id
1 'polypeptide(L)'
;MTLEAVSGTIATLLGIVFIWPQVVRVYARQSVEGIAANAHLIGLAGTPMWFTYAITTDSVPMMLSNLNIEIAIIALMVMLVRKKAIELWKPVVVFSATAVFCATFAYISPTTVGVAGVIIGTPAILPQVWRAVRTKQLFGVSATSNVLLASMGAGWFTYGLSIGDPVVSYPNLVLIPSASYIAWKAWRSHHVSQLQPSVSHA
;
A
#
# COMPACT_ATOMS: atom_id res chain seq x y z
N MET A 1 14.05 3.02 -25.72
CA MET A 1 13.73 3.26 -24.30
C MET A 1 14.56 2.33 -23.44
N THR A 2 15.12 2.81 -22.33
CA THR A 2 15.89 1.97 -21.39
C THR A 2 14.95 1.11 -20.53
N LEU A 3 15.46 0.00 -19.98
CA LEU A 3 14.72 -0.84 -19.03
C LEU A 3 14.26 -0.03 -17.82
N GLU A 4 15.11 0.86 -17.32
CA GLU A 4 14.81 1.81 -16.25
C GLU A 4 13.58 2.68 -16.58
N ALA A 5 13.58 3.32 -17.74
CA ALA A 5 12.48 4.21 -18.13
C ALA A 5 11.15 3.47 -18.27
N VAL A 6 11.17 2.26 -18.86
CA VAL A 6 9.96 1.42 -19.02
C VAL A 6 9.45 0.95 -17.66
N SER A 7 10.32 0.34 -16.84
CA SER A 7 9.95 -0.21 -15.54
C SER A 7 9.49 0.87 -14.56
N GLY A 8 10.19 2.00 -14.48
CA GLY A 8 9.82 3.15 -13.64
C GLY A 8 8.49 3.76 -14.07
N THR A 9 8.22 3.87 -15.38
CA THR A 9 6.93 4.37 -15.89
C THR A 9 5.78 3.43 -15.53
N ILE A 10 5.95 2.12 -15.78
CA ILE A 10 4.93 1.12 -15.44
C ILE A 10 4.68 1.09 -13.93
N ALA A 11 5.74 1.08 -13.12
CA ALA A 11 5.64 1.08 -11.67
C ALA A 11 4.92 2.32 -11.15
N THR A 12 5.18 3.49 -11.74
CA THR A 12 4.51 4.75 -11.39
C THR A 12 3.04 4.75 -11.78
N LEU A 13 2.70 4.34 -13.00
CA LEU A 13 1.31 4.25 -13.45
C LEU A 13 0.51 3.28 -12.56
N LEU A 14 1.09 2.12 -12.25
CA LEU A 14 0.48 1.16 -11.32
C LEU A 14 0.40 1.73 -9.90
N GLY A 15 1.41 2.46 -9.43
CA GLY A 15 1.43 3.21 -8.17
C GLY A 15 0.33 4.25 -8.07
N ILE A 16 0.01 4.89 -9.19
CA ILE A 16 -1.11 5.82 -9.28
C ILE A 16 -2.45 5.09 -9.12
N VAL A 17 -2.63 3.90 -9.70
CA VAL A 17 -3.96 3.28 -9.78
C VAL A 17 -4.27 2.22 -8.72
N PHE A 18 -3.28 1.50 -8.17
CA PHE A 18 -3.55 0.21 -7.50
C PHE A 18 -4.47 0.33 -6.28
N ILE A 19 -4.36 1.40 -5.51
CA ILE A 19 -5.05 1.55 -4.23
C ILE A 19 -6.49 2.04 -4.40
N TRP A 20 -6.80 2.72 -5.51
CA TRP A 20 -8.09 3.36 -5.73
C TRP A 20 -9.29 2.41 -5.81
N PRO A 21 -9.22 1.20 -6.40
CA PRO A 21 -10.33 0.27 -6.33
C PRO A 21 -10.74 -0.07 -4.89
N GLN A 22 -9.78 -0.14 -3.95
CA GLN A 22 -10.05 -0.34 -2.53
C GLN A 22 -10.69 0.90 -1.90
N VAL A 23 -10.19 2.10 -2.21
CA VAL A 23 -10.77 3.38 -1.77
C VAL A 23 -12.23 3.48 -2.24
N VAL A 24 -12.47 3.32 -3.53
CA VAL A 24 -13.79 3.36 -4.15
C VAL A 24 -14.72 2.36 -3.47
N ARG A 25 -14.27 1.12 -3.23
CA ARG A 25 -15.08 0.12 -2.51
C ARG A 25 -15.49 0.61 -1.12
N VAL A 26 -14.55 1.11 -0.32
CA VAL A 26 -14.83 1.56 1.06
C VAL A 26 -15.84 2.70 1.09
N TYR A 27 -15.69 3.68 0.19
CA TYR A 27 -16.58 4.83 0.11
C TYR A 27 -17.94 4.48 -0.51
N ALA A 28 -17.98 3.65 -1.55
CA ALA A 28 -19.24 3.22 -2.18
C ALA A 28 -20.07 2.31 -1.26
N ARG A 29 -19.41 1.37 -0.54
CA ARG A 29 -20.08 0.44 0.38
C ARG A 29 -20.28 1.01 1.78
N GLN A 30 -19.74 2.20 2.06
CA GLN A 30 -19.76 2.80 3.39
C GLN A 30 -19.28 1.82 4.48
N SER A 31 -18.29 0.99 4.15
CA SER A 31 -17.82 -0.11 5.01
C SER A 31 -16.31 -0.30 4.91
N VAL A 32 -15.68 -0.45 6.07
CA VAL A 32 -14.25 -0.78 6.22
C VAL A 32 -14.03 -2.26 6.54
N GLU A 33 -15.05 -3.09 6.35
CA GLU A 33 -14.93 -4.54 6.49
C GLU A 33 -13.76 -5.06 5.64
N GLY A 34 -13.00 -6.01 6.18
CA GLY A 34 -11.85 -6.64 5.52
C GLY A 34 -10.56 -5.82 5.50
N ILE A 35 -10.62 -4.51 5.77
CA ILE A 35 -9.45 -3.62 5.85
C ILE A 35 -8.71 -3.81 7.18
N ALA A 36 -7.43 -4.14 7.17
CA ALA A 36 -6.60 -4.09 8.37
C ALA A 36 -6.18 -2.65 8.67
N ALA A 37 -6.74 -2.04 9.73
CA ALA A 37 -6.41 -0.66 10.12
C ALA A 37 -4.90 -0.46 10.35
N ASN A 38 -4.25 -1.41 11.01
CA ASN A 38 -2.81 -1.37 11.29
C ASN A 38 -1.96 -1.37 10.01
N ALA A 39 -2.40 -2.04 8.94
CA ALA A 39 -1.67 -2.04 7.67
C ALA A 39 -1.56 -0.61 7.11
N HIS A 40 -2.69 0.11 7.10
CA HIS A 40 -2.73 1.48 6.63
C HIS A 40 -2.11 2.48 7.60
N LEU A 41 -2.12 2.20 8.90
CA LEU A 41 -1.44 3.02 9.92
C LEU A 41 0.08 2.99 9.71
N ILE A 42 0.64 1.79 9.46
CA ILE A 42 2.04 1.62 9.12
C ILE A 42 2.33 2.26 7.76
N GLY A 43 1.43 2.10 6.78
CA GLY A 43 1.52 2.77 5.49
C GLY A 43 1.59 4.30 5.60
N LEU A 44 0.79 4.91 6.49
CA LEU A 44 0.77 6.35 6.79
C LEU A 44 2.11 6.85 7.37
N ALA A 45 2.94 5.95 7.91
CA ALA A 45 4.31 6.26 8.31
C ALA A 45 5.32 5.97 7.19
N GLY A 46 5.18 4.83 6.51
CA GLY A 46 6.14 4.37 5.52
C GLY A 46 6.12 5.18 4.22
N THR A 47 4.94 5.51 3.71
CA THR A 47 4.80 6.18 2.41
C THR A 47 5.40 7.60 2.40
N PRO A 48 5.27 8.43 3.45
CA PRO A 48 6.00 9.69 3.53
C PRO A 48 7.52 9.53 3.56
N MET A 49 8.04 8.43 4.14
CA MET A 49 9.47 8.12 4.10
C MET A 49 9.92 7.77 2.69
N TRP A 50 9.15 6.97 1.95
CA TRP A 50 9.42 6.68 0.54
C TRP A 50 9.35 7.93 -0.34
N PHE A 51 8.38 8.81 -0.11
CA PHE A 51 8.27 10.08 -0.81
C PHE A 51 9.48 10.99 -0.52
N THR A 52 9.89 11.07 0.74
CA THR A 52 11.07 11.86 1.14
C THR A 52 12.35 11.28 0.56
N TYR A 53 12.51 9.94 0.59
CA TYR A 53 13.62 9.27 -0.07
C TYR A 53 13.67 9.60 -1.56
N ALA A 54 12.53 9.56 -2.24
CA ALA A 54 12.41 9.93 -3.65
C ALA A 54 12.81 11.38 -3.95
N ILE A 55 12.47 12.33 -3.07
CA ILE A 55 12.95 13.72 -3.18
C ILE A 55 14.47 13.75 -3.07
N THR A 56 15.03 13.08 -2.06
CA THR A 56 16.48 13.12 -1.78
C THR A 56 17.33 12.39 -2.81
N THR A 57 16.73 11.55 -3.65
CA THR A 57 17.38 10.81 -4.74
C THR A 57 16.95 11.31 -6.13
N ASP A 58 16.24 12.44 -6.20
CA ASP A 58 15.73 13.05 -7.43
C ASP A 58 14.90 12.11 -8.33
N SER A 59 14.20 11.14 -7.72
CA SER A 59 13.37 10.16 -8.44
C SER A 59 11.93 10.65 -8.63
N VAL A 60 11.69 11.42 -9.69
CA VAL A 60 10.34 11.88 -10.08
C VAL A 60 9.29 10.76 -10.15
N PRO A 61 9.58 9.57 -10.73
CA PRO A 61 8.63 8.44 -10.75
C PRO A 61 8.18 8.03 -9.34
N MET A 62 9.13 7.92 -8.41
CA MET A 62 8.84 7.55 -7.02
C MET A 62 8.09 8.65 -6.27
N MET A 63 8.41 9.92 -6.53
CA MET A 63 7.70 11.06 -5.93
C MET A 63 6.20 11.02 -6.30
N LEU A 64 5.89 10.89 -7.59
CA LEU A 64 4.50 10.86 -8.07
C LEU A 64 3.72 9.66 -7.52
N SER A 65 4.35 8.48 -7.55
CA SER A 65 3.75 7.25 -7.03
C SER A 65 3.43 7.39 -5.54
N ASN A 66 4.42 7.75 -4.71
CA ASN A 66 4.24 7.80 -3.25
C ASN A 66 3.31 8.93 -2.79
N LEU A 67 3.32 10.09 -3.46
CA LEU A 67 2.35 11.15 -3.17
C LEU A 67 0.91 10.67 -3.38
N ASN A 68 0.63 10.01 -4.50
CA ASN A 68 -0.69 9.45 -4.78
C ASN A 68 -1.09 8.38 -3.76
N ILE A 69 -0.17 7.47 -3.43
CA ILE A 69 -0.41 6.42 -2.44
C ILE A 69 -0.76 7.03 -1.08
N GLU A 70 -0.05 8.09 -0.67
CA GLU A 70 -0.29 8.76 0.60
C GLU A 70 -1.69 9.36 0.67
N ILE A 71 -2.12 10.05 -0.39
CA ILE A 71 -3.48 10.61 -0.49
C ILE A 71 -4.54 9.52 -0.33
N ALA A 72 -4.34 8.37 -0.97
CA ALA A 72 -5.28 7.26 -0.89
C ALA A 72 -5.26 6.57 0.49
N ILE A 73 -4.09 6.45 1.14
CA ILE A 73 -3.98 5.95 2.52
C ILE A 73 -4.70 6.89 3.49
N ILE A 74 -4.54 8.21 3.34
CA ILE A 74 -5.27 9.21 4.13
C ILE A 74 -6.79 9.03 3.95
N ALA A 75 -7.27 8.84 2.72
CA ALA A 75 -8.70 8.60 2.46
C ALA A 75 -9.21 7.32 3.16
N LEU A 76 -8.43 6.24 3.15
CA LEU A 76 -8.76 5.01 3.88
C LEU A 76 -8.75 5.22 5.40
N MET A 77 -7.78 5.95 5.93
CA MET A 77 -7.70 6.34 7.35
C MET A 77 -8.92 7.14 7.78
N VAL A 78 -9.34 8.13 6.99
CA VAL A 78 -10.55 8.93 7.23
C VAL A 78 -11.77 8.01 7.39
N MET A 79 -11.95 7.04 6.49
CA MET A 79 -13.08 6.10 6.60
C MET A 79 -12.96 5.15 7.79
N LEU A 80 -11.76 4.68 8.12
CA LEU A 80 -11.51 3.86 9.31
C LEU A 80 -11.86 4.61 10.60
N VAL A 81 -11.51 5.89 10.71
CA VAL A 81 -11.89 6.75 11.83
C VAL A 81 -13.40 6.97 11.85
N ARG A 82 -14.00 7.34 10.72
CA ARG A 82 -15.47 7.58 10.61
C ARG A 82 -16.29 6.35 11.00
N LYS A 83 -15.79 5.15 10.70
CA LYS A 83 -16.44 3.87 11.06
C LYS A 83 -15.98 3.33 12.42
N LYS A 84 -15.28 4.15 13.22
CA LYS A 84 -14.80 3.82 14.58
C LYS A 84 -13.94 2.55 14.64
N ALA A 85 -13.31 2.17 13.53
CA ALA A 85 -12.36 1.06 13.49
C ALA A 85 -11.00 1.45 14.08
N ILE A 86 -10.72 2.76 14.17
CA ILE A 86 -9.55 3.34 14.78
C ILE A 86 -9.89 4.72 15.37
N GLU A 87 -9.21 5.11 16.44
CA GLU A 87 -9.34 6.43 17.05
C GLU A 87 -8.52 7.47 16.28
N LEU A 88 -9.04 8.70 16.11
CA LEU A 88 -8.43 9.76 15.31
C LEU A 88 -7.00 10.14 15.75
N TRP A 89 -6.71 10.10 17.05
CA TRP A 89 -5.41 10.52 17.55
C TRP A 89 -4.26 9.65 17.01
N LYS A 90 -4.51 8.37 16.70
CA LYS A 90 -3.49 7.44 16.20
C LYS A 90 -2.92 7.87 14.84
N PRO A 91 -3.71 8.04 13.77
CA PRO A 91 -3.19 8.51 12.50
C PRO A 91 -2.59 9.92 12.59
N VAL A 92 -3.16 10.81 13.41
CA VAL A 92 -2.60 12.16 13.62
C VAL A 92 -1.19 12.08 14.21
N VAL A 93 -1.01 11.37 15.32
CA VAL A 93 0.31 11.22 15.96
C VAL A 93 1.31 10.54 15.02
N VAL A 94 0.90 9.47 14.33
CA VAL A 94 1.78 8.75 13.41
C VAL A 94 2.21 9.63 12.23
N PHE A 95 1.28 10.33 11.60
CA PHE A 95 1.60 11.22 10.49
C PHE A 95 2.49 12.38 10.94
N SER A 96 2.16 13.05 12.05
CA SER A 96 2.96 14.15 12.59
C SER A 96 4.37 13.72 12.98
N ALA A 97 4.53 12.59 13.69
CA ALA A 97 5.84 12.08 14.08
C ALA A 97 6.69 11.71 12.85
N THR A 98 6.07 11.08 11.86
CA THR A 98 6.72 10.72 10.59
C THR A 98 7.15 11.97 9.82
N ALA A 99 6.29 12.98 9.72
CA ALA A 99 6.61 14.23 9.05
C ALA A 99 7.81 14.95 9.68
N VAL A 100 7.87 15.00 11.02
CA VAL A 100 9.03 15.56 11.75
C VAL A 100 10.29 14.75 11.48
N PHE A 101 10.20 13.42 11.51
CA PHE A 101 11.33 12.54 11.19
C PHE A 101 11.84 12.79 9.76
N CYS A 102 10.95 12.78 8.77
CA CYS A 102 11.30 13.02 7.37
C CYS A 102 11.92 14.41 7.16
N ALA A 103 11.30 15.47 7.70
CA ALA A 103 11.81 16.83 7.58
C ALA A 103 13.20 16.99 8.20
N THR A 104 13.50 16.28 9.28
CA THR A 104 14.80 16.31 9.95
C THR A 104 15.85 15.54 9.16
N PHE A 105 15.56 14.28 8.82
CA PHE A 105 16.56 13.37 8.24
C PHE A 105 16.75 13.55 6.74
N ALA A 106 15.84 14.22 6.02
CA ALA A 106 16.04 14.60 4.63
C ALA A 106 17.32 15.42 4.40
N TYR A 107 17.70 16.27 5.37
CA TYR A 107 18.89 17.12 5.29
C TYR A 107 20.14 16.50 5.95
N ILE A 108 19.98 15.43 6.72
CA ILE A 108 21.08 14.78 7.46
C ILE A 108 21.59 13.55 6.71
N SER A 109 20.67 12.64 6.33
CA SER A 109 21.03 11.37 5.70
C SER A 109 19.85 10.80 4.90
N PRO A 110 19.82 11.02 3.58
CA PRO A 110 18.87 10.38 2.66
C PRO A 110 18.75 8.87 2.85
N THR A 111 19.89 8.20 3.04
CA THR A 111 19.94 6.75 3.26
C THR A 111 19.20 6.33 4.53
N THR A 112 19.26 7.12 5.60
CA THR A 112 18.53 6.82 6.84
C THR A 112 17.02 6.83 6.61
N VAL A 113 16.53 7.79 5.82
CA VAL A 113 15.11 7.87 5.43
C VAL A 113 14.71 6.67 4.58
N GLY A 114 15.54 6.30 3.59
CA GLY A 114 15.30 5.13 2.74
C GLY A 114 15.25 3.83 3.54
N VAL A 115 16.22 3.60 4.42
CA VAL A 115 16.27 2.41 5.30
C VAL A 115 15.09 2.40 6.28
N ALA A 116 14.69 3.54 6.83
CA ALA A 116 13.49 3.64 7.65
C ALA A 116 12.23 3.29 6.84
N GLY A 117 12.13 3.76 5.60
CA GLY A 117 11.06 3.38 4.66
C GLY A 117 11.01 1.87 4.39
N VAL A 118 12.17 1.20 4.32
CA VAL A 118 12.25 -0.26 4.21
C VAL A 118 11.77 -0.93 5.50
N ILE A 119 12.34 -0.57 6.65
CA ILE A 119 12.09 -1.24 7.94
C ILE A 119 10.66 -1.01 8.43
N ILE A 120 10.12 0.19 8.23
CA ILE A 120 8.78 0.58 8.71
C ILE A 120 7.74 0.38 7.61
N GLY A 121 8.02 0.81 6.38
CA GLY A 121 7.06 0.74 5.28
C GLY A 121 6.83 -0.67 4.73
N THR A 122 7.87 -1.51 4.59
CA THR A 122 7.70 -2.88 4.05
C THR A 122 6.76 -3.73 4.91
N PRO A 123 6.81 -3.68 6.25
CA PRO A 123 5.85 -4.36 7.11
C PRO A 123 4.39 -3.92 6.96
N ALA A 124 4.08 -2.80 6.28
CA ALA A 124 2.71 -2.31 6.13
C ALA A 124 1.76 -3.36 5.54
N ILE A 125 2.24 -4.25 4.67
CA ILE A 125 1.40 -5.31 4.08
C ILE A 125 1.13 -6.47 5.04
N LEU A 126 1.98 -6.67 6.06
CA LEU A 126 1.94 -7.86 6.92
C LEU A 126 0.66 -7.97 7.77
N PRO A 127 0.13 -6.89 8.40
CA PRO A 127 -1.15 -6.99 9.11
C PRO A 127 -2.30 -7.40 8.18
N GLN A 128 -2.27 -6.99 6.91
CA GLN A 128 -3.28 -7.39 5.93
C GLN A 128 -3.10 -8.86 5.53
N VAL A 129 -1.86 -9.34 5.36
CA VAL A 129 -1.58 -10.78 5.14
C VAL A 129 -2.05 -11.60 6.32
N TRP A 130 -1.73 -11.20 7.54
CA TRP A 130 -2.17 -11.88 8.76
C TRP A 130 -3.70 -11.99 8.83
N ARG A 131 -4.40 -10.87 8.58
CA ARG A 131 -5.87 -10.87 8.50
C ARG A 131 -6.36 -11.78 7.39
N ALA A 132 -5.72 -11.75 6.22
CA ALA A 132 -6.04 -12.61 5.10
C ALA A 132 -5.90 -14.07 5.49
N VAL A 133 -4.83 -14.50 6.16
CA VAL A 133 -4.66 -15.89 6.63
C VAL A 133 -5.77 -16.29 7.60
N ARG A 134 -6.08 -15.43 8.58
CA ARG A 134 -7.01 -15.75 9.68
C ARG A 134 -8.49 -15.71 9.31
N THR A 135 -8.86 -14.95 8.28
CA THR A 135 -10.27 -14.74 7.92
C THR A 135 -10.70 -15.77 6.87
N LYS A 136 -11.84 -16.44 7.04
CA LYS A 136 -12.32 -17.45 6.06
C LYS A 136 -12.58 -16.83 4.68
N GLN A 137 -13.26 -15.68 4.64
CA GLN A 137 -13.63 -14.99 3.40
C GLN A 137 -13.28 -13.51 3.46
N LEU A 138 -12.83 -12.94 2.34
CA LEU A 138 -12.33 -11.56 2.22
C LEU A 138 -13.21 -10.71 1.31
N PHE A 139 -14.52 -10.71 1.51
CA PHE A 139 -15.47 -9.85 0.77
C PHE A 139 -15.13 -8.37 0.90
N GLY A 140 -14.48 -8.01 1.99
CA GLY A 140 -14.07 -6.66 2.27
C GLY A 140 -12.80 -6.18 1.53
N VAL A 141 -12.13 -7.05 0.79
CA VAL A 141 -10.84 -6.77 0.17
C VAL A 141 -10.97 -6.76 -1.35
N SER A 142 -10.44 -5.71 -1.98
CA SER A 142 -10.36 -5.57 -3.42
C SER A 142 -9.28 -6.49 -3.99
N ALA A 143 -9.70 -7.52 -4.73
CA ALA A 143 -8.78 -8.40 -5.45
C ALA A 143 -7.97 -7.60 -6.48
N THR A 144 -8.64 -6.73 -7.25
CA THR A 144 -8.01 -5.86 -8.25
C THR A 144 -6.91 -4.99 -7.66
N SER A 145 -7.14 -4.38 -6.49
CA SER A 145 -6.12 -3.56 -5.84
C SER A 145 -4.86 -4.35 -5.50
N ASN A 146 -5.01 -5.60 -5.07
CA ASN A 146 -3.88 -6.44 -4.69
C ASN A 146 -3.17 -7.04 -5.92
N VAL A 147 -3.88 -7.31 -7.02
CA VAL A 147 -3.24 -7.67 -8.31
C VAL A 147 -2.40 -6.51 -8.81
N LEU A 148 -2.97 -5.29 -8.84
CA LEU A 148 -2.26 -4.10 -9.27
C LEU A 148 -1.06 -3.80 -8.36
N LEU A 149 -1.19 -4.03 -7.05
CA LEU A 149 -0.10 -3.88 -6.08
C LEU A 149 1.04 -4.88 -6.34
N ALA A 150 0.72 -6.14 -6.64
CA ALA A 150 1.74 -7.14 -6.98
C ALA A 150 2.48 -6.76 -8.28
N SER A 151 1.74 -6.34 -9.31
CA SER A 151 2.31 -5.87 -10.57
C SER A 151 3.17 -4.61 -10.38
N MET A 152 2.71 -3.67 -9.56
CA MET A 152 3.49 -2.47 -9.19
C MET A 152 4.80 -2.87 -8.50
N GLY A 153 4.74 -3.82 -7.56
CA GLY A 153 5.92 -4.33 -6.87
C GLY A 153 6.92 -4.97 -7.82
N ALA A 154 6.47 -5.72 -8.83
CA ALA A 154 7.34 -6.26 -9.87
C ALA A 154 7.99 -5.15 -10.72
N GLY A 155 7.25 -4.06 -10.99
CA GLY A 155 7.79 -2.87 -11.62
C GLY A 155 8.89 -2.20 -10.80
N TRP A 156 8.65 -1.94 -9.51
CA TRP A 156 9.64 -1.34 -8.61
C TRP A 156 10.84 -2.25 -8.35
N PHE A 157 10.63 -3.57 -8.29
CA PHE A 157 11.73 -4.54 -8.20
C PHE A 157 12.67 -4.41 -9.41
N THR A 158 12.11 -4.44 -10.61
CA THR A 158 12.87 -4.33 -11.86
C THR A 158 13.55 -2.96 -11.99
N TYR A 159 12.83 -1.88 -11.64
CA TYR A 159 13.38 -0.53 -11.65
C TYR A 159 14.56 -0.40 -10.68
N GLY A 160 14.41 -0.82 -9.42
CA GLY A 160 15.48 -0.77 -8.42
C GLY A 160 16.72 -1.56 -8.84
N LEU A 161 16.54 -2.76 -9.43
CA LEU A 161 17.66 -3.51 -9.99
C LEU A 161 18.35 -2.74 -11.14
N SER A 162 17.59 -2.08 -12.01
CA SER A 162 18.13 -1.35 -13.16
C SER A 162 18.93 -0.10 -12.77
N ILE A 163 18.60 0.55 -11.65
CA ILE A 163 19.34 1.71 -11.12
C ILE A 163 20.38 1.31 -10.04
N GLY A 164 20.53 0.02 -9.75
CA GLY A 164 21.44 -0.48 -8.73
C GLY A 164 21.06 -0.12 -7.29
N ASP A 165 19.79 0.16 -7.02
CA ASP A 165 19.29 0.55 -5.69
C ASP A 165 18.59 -0.64 -4.98
N PRO A 166 19.25 -1.29 -3.99
CA PRO A 166 18.66 -2.36 -3.21
C PRO A 166 17.55 -1.88 -2.26
N VAL A 167 17.56 -0.59 -1.86
CA VAL A 167 16.51 0.00 -1.02
C VAL A 167 15.19 -0.05 -1.79
N VAL A 168 15.20 0.29 -3.08
CA VAL A 168 13.98 0.27 -3.91
C VAL A 168 13.58 -1.15 -4.31
N SER A 169 14.54 -2.02 -4.65
CA SER A 169 14.22 -3.35 -5.17
C SER A 169 13.78 -4.34 -4.10
N TYR A 170 14.57 -4.56 -3.05
CA TYR A 170 14.42 -5.71 -2.13
C TYR A 170 13.11 -5.76 -1.33
N PRO A 171 12.50 -4.65 -0.89
CA PRO A 171 11.18 -4.67 -0.24
C PRO A 171 10.11 -5.40 -1.07
N ASN A 172 10.23 -5.35 -2.40
CA ASN A 172 9.26 -5.95 -3.29
C ASN A 172 9.27 -7.49 -3.25
N LEU A 173 10.36 -8.10 -2.78
CA LEU A 173 10.43 -9.55 -2.53
C LEU A 173 9.44 -10.00 -1.45
N VAL A 174 9.04 -9.11 -0.54
CA VAL A 174 7.98 -9.35 0.45
C VAL A 174 6.62 -8.90 -0.09
N LEU A 175 6.58 -7.74 -0.77
CA LEU A 175 5.34 -7.15 -1.26
C LEU A 175 4.64 -8.04 -2.30
N ILE A 176 5.36 -8.50 -3.31
CA ILE A 176 4.82 -9.26 -4.44
C ILE A 176 4.10 -10.55 -3.98
N PRO A 177 4.73 -11.46 -3.21
CA PRO A 177 4.05 -12.68 -2.77
C PRO A 177 2.88 -12.37 -1.81
N SER A 178 3.04 -11.37 -0.94
CA SER A 178 2.00 -10.95 0.00
C SER A 178 0.74 -10.45 -0.71
N ALA A 179 0.91 -9.52 -1.65
CA ALA A 179 -0.17 -8.96 -2.44
C ALA A 179 -0.82 -10.03 -3.33
N SER A 180 -0.02 -10.91 -3.94
CA SER A 180 -0.52 -12.03 -4.76
C SER A 180 -1.39 -12.98 -3.94
N TYR A 181 -0.98 -13.32 -2.71
CA TYR A 181 -1.77 -14.16 -1.81
C TYR A 181 -3.11 -13.51 -1.42
N ILE A 182 -3.08 -12.23 -1.05
CA ILE A 182 -4.30 -11.48 -0.71
C ILE A 182 -5.24 -11.40 -1.91
N ALA A 183 -4.71 -11.12 -3.10
CA ALA A 183 -5.47 -11.07 -4.36
C ALA A 183 -6.19 -12.40 -4.64
N TRP A 184 -5.45 -13.51 -4.61
CA TRP A 184 -6.00 -14.84 -4.82
C TRP A 184 -7.12 -15.18 -3.82
N LYS A 185 -6.91 -14.90 -2.54
CA LYS A 185 -7.89 -15.21 -1.50
C LYS A 185 -9.13 -14.33 -1.60
N ALA A 186 -8.96 -13.04 -1.90
CA ALA A 186 -10.07 -12.12 -2.14
C ALA A 186 -10.88 -12.58 -3.37
N TRP A 187 -10.21 -12.86 -4.48
CA TRP A 187 -10.85 -13.35 -5.71
C TRP A 187 -11.68 -14.62 -5.45
N ARG A 188 -11.11 -15.63 -4.79
CA ARG A 188 -11.86 -16.85 -4.43
C ARG A 188 -13.07 -16.57 -3.55
N SER A 189 -12.95 -15.67 -2.58
CA SER A 189 -14.07 -15.32 -1.69
C SER A 189 -15.25 -14.76 -2.49
N HIS A 190 -14.98 -13.83 -3.40
CA HIS A 190 -16.00 -13.22 -4.27
C HIS A 190 -16.64 -14.24 -5.23
N HIS A 191 -15.87 -15.19 -5.77
CA HIS A 191 -16.40 -16.24 -6.65
C HIS A 191 -17.35 -17.19 -5.93
N VAL A 192 -17.01 -17.59 -4.69
CA VAL A 192 -17.88 -18.46 -3.88
C VAL A 192 -19.22 -17.78 -3.57
N SER A 193 -19.24 -16.48 -3.27
CA SER A 193 -20.50 -15.75 -3.04
C SER A 193 -21.40 -15.67 -4.28
N GLN A 194 -20.83 -15.63 -5.48
CA GLN A 194 -21.62 -15.60 -6.71
C GLN A 194 -22.26 -16.96 -7.03
N LEU A 195 -21.64 -18.06 -6.60
CA LEU A 195 -22.12 -19.43 -6.78
C LEU A 195 -23.15 -19.86 -5.72
N GLN A 196 -23.33 -19.08 -4.65
CA GLN A 196 -24.38 -19.28 -3.65
C GLN A 196 -25.34 -18.09 -3.67
N PRO A 197 -26.32 -18.04 -4.60
CA PRO A 197 -27.41 -17.09 -4.49
C PRO A 197 -28.11 -17.33 -3.16
N SER A 198 -28.34 -16.26 -2.39
CA SER A 198 -29.11 -16.30 -1.15
C SER A 198 -30.41 -17.07 -1.39
N VAL A 199 -30.59 -18.18 -0.69
CA VAL A 199 -31.92 -18.73 -0.44
C VAL A 199 -32.64 -17.66 0.39
N SER A 200 -33.34 -16.75 -0.29
CA SER A 200 -34.21 -15.78 0.37
C SER A 200 -35.28 -16.57 1.08
N HIS A 201 -35.21 -16.60 2.41
CA HIS A 201 -36.33 -17.01 3.23
C HIS A 201 -37.52 -16.10 2.89
N ALA A 202 -38.60 -16.74 2.43
CA ALA A 202 -39.93 -16.17 2.27
C ALA A 202 -40.51 -15.74 3.62
#